data_AF-A0A2D6XMF5-F1
#
_entry.id   AF-A0A2D6XMF5-F1
#
_cell.length_a   1.000
_cell.length_b   1.000
_cell.length_c   1.000
_cell.angle_alpha   90.00
_cell.angle_beta   90.00
_cell.angle_gamma   90.00
#
_symmetry.space_group_name_H-M   'P 1'
#
loop_
_entity.id
_entity.type
_entity.pdbx_description
1 polymer ?
#
loop_
_entity_poly.entity_id
_entity_poly.type
_entity_poly.pdbx_seq_one_letter_code
_entity_poly.pdbx_strand_id
1 'polypeptide(L)' 'TCVKQEKIINQAKKDFKDVLFFSYVQKNKDIAKYLNIDYRSTIVIYRDNKEIARAIGITKKEEIYSLIKKGI' A
#
# COMPACT_ATOMS: atom_id res chain seq x y z
N THR A 1 -6.93 -5.12 12.47
CA THR A 1 -6.86 -4.49 11.14
C THR A 1 -5.53 -4.76 10.45
N CYS A 2 -4.38 -4.38 11.03
CA CYS A 2 -3.05 -4.63 10.43
C CYS A 2 -2.71 -6.11 10.20
N VAL A 3 -3.02 -7.02 11.13
CA VAL A 3 -2.69 -8.46 10.98
C VAL A 3 -3.41 -9.10 9.78
N LYS A 4 -4.65 -8.67 9.49
CA LYS A 4 -5.40 -9.14 8.31
C LYS A 4 -4.80 -8.57 7.02
N GLN A 5 -4.43 -7.28 7.01
CA GLN A 5 -3.77 -6.64 5.87
C GLN A 5 -2.41 -7.29 5.57
N GLU A 6 -1.61 -7.58 6.60
CA GLU A 6 -0.28 -8.16 6.43
C GLU A 6 -0.32 -9.52 5.72
N LYS A 7 -1.27 -10.40 6.09
CA LYS A 7 -1.47 -11.69 5.39
C LYS A 7 -1.79 -11.48 3.91
N ILE A 8 -2.66 -10.52 3.60
CA ILE A 8 -3.06 -10.21 2.22
C ILE A 8 -1.88 -9.60 1.44
N ILE A 9 -1.15 -8.65 2.03
CA ILE A 9 0.02 -8.02 1.41
C ILE A 9 1.13 -9.05 1.17
N ASN A 10 1.37 -9.96 2.11
CA ASN A 10 2.35 -11.03 1.94
C ASN A 10 1.98 -11.99 0.81
N GLN A 11 0.69 -12.23 0.58
CA GLN A 11 0.24 -12.97 -0.60
C GLN A 11 0.40 -12.14 -1.88
N ALA A 12 0.02 -10.87 -1.86
CA ALA A 12 0.17 -9.97 -2.99
C ALA A 12 1.64 -9.84 -3.45
N LYS A 13 2.60 -9.80 -2.51
CA LYS A 13 4.04 -9.84 -2.83
C LYS A 13 4.46 -11.06 -3.65
N LYS A 14 3.78 -12.21 -3.48
CA LYS A 14 4.06 -13.43 -4.25
C LYS A 14 3.36 -13.41 -5.60
N ASP A 15 2.15 -12.87 -5.66
CA ASP A 15 1.32 -12.85 -6.86
C ASP A 15 1.76 -11.76 -7.85
N PHE A 16 2.25 -10.62 -7.36
CA PHE A 16 2.68 -9.46 -8.15
C PHE A 16 4.21 -9.32 -8.11
N LYS A 17 4.91 -10.12 -8.92
CA LYS A 17 6.39 -10.14 -8.94
C LYS A 17 7.00 -8.88 -9.53
N ASP A 18 6.27 -8.19 -10.40
CA ASP A 18 6.70 -6.96 -11.07
C ASP A 18 6.44 -5.69 -10.25
N VAL A 19 5.88 -5.84 -9.04
CA VAL A 19 5.54 -4.72 -8.15
C VAL A 19 6.49 -4.70 -6.96
N LEU A 20 7.06 -3.52 -6.69
CA LEU A 20 7.92 -3.31 -5.53
C LEU A 20 7.09 -2.88 -4.32
N PHE A 21 7.13 -3.68 -3.25
CA PHE A 21 6.36 -3.43 -2.04
C PHE A 21 7.23 -2.81 -0.95
N PHE A 22 6.95 -1.56 -0.60
CA PHE A 22 7.54 -0.89 0.55
C PHE A 22 6.56 -0.81 1.72
N SER A 23 7.09 -0.85 2.94
CA SER A 23 6.34 -0.65 4.17
C SER A 23 7.16 0.19 5.14
N TYR A 24 6.54 1.19 5.76
CA TYR A 24 7.18 1.99 6.79
C TYR A 24 6.26 2.10 8.01
N VAL A 25 6.86 2.31 9.18
CA VAL A 25 6.12 2.54 10.43
C VAL A 25 5.98 4.04 10.63
N GLN A 26 4.79 4.53 10.96
CA GLN A 26 4.49 5.97 11.18
C GLN A 26 5.34 6.64 12.28
N LYS A 27 6.14 5.87 13.04
CA LYS A 27 7.17 6.45 13.91
C LYS A 27 8.20 7.26 13.12
N ASN A 28 8.41 6.93 11.85
CA ASN A 28 9.23 7.70 10.93
C ASN A 28 8.40 8.86 10.36
N LYS A 29 8.48 10.02 11.04
CA LYS A 29 7.68 11.21 10.71
C LYS A 29 8.11 11.86 9.40
N ASP A 30 9.38 11.78 9.02
CA ASP A 30 9.90 12.36 7.79
C ASP A 30 9.29 11.70 6.55
N ILE A 31 9.22 10.36 6.54
CA ILE A 31 8.57 9.61 5.46
C ILE A 31 7.06 9.89 5.42
N ALA A 32 6.41 9.93 6.59
CA ALA A 32 4.97 10.23 6.67
C ALA A 32 4.64 11.62 6.11
N LYS A 33 5.47 12.63 6.44
CA LYS A 33 5.32 13.99 5.93
C LYS A 33 5.61 14.07 4.43
N TYR A 34 6.68 13.40 3.96
CA TYR A 34 7.04 13.35 2.54
C TYR A 34 5.92 12.74 1.68
N LEU A 35 5.32 11.64 2.14
CA LEU A 35 4.23 10.95 1.42
C LEU A 35 2.84 11.56 1.69
N ASN A 36 2.76 12.56 2.56
CA ASN A 36 1.52 13.18 3.03
C ASN A 36 0.51 12.12 3.55
N ILE A 37 0.95 11.31 4.52
CA ILE A 37 0.18 10.21 5.11
C ILE A 37 -0.05 10.47 6.61
N ASP A 38 -1.25 10.95 6.93
CA ASP A 38 -1.67 11.22 8.31
C ASP A 38 -2.35 10.01 8.98
N TYR A 39 -2.88 9.07 8.19
CA TYR A 39 -3.71 7.98 8.70
C TYR A 39 -3.05 6.61 8.53
N ARG A 40 -3.11 5.79 9.57
CA ARG A 40 -2.95 4.33 9.46
C ARG A 40 -4.31 3.71 9.11
N SER A 41 -4.43 2.69 8.28
CA SER A 41 -3.45 2.06 7.39
C SER A 41 -3.65 2.57 5.96
N THR A 42 -2.73 3.39 5.46
CA THR A 42 -2.80 3.95 4.09
C THR A 42 -1.95 3.11 3.14
N ILE A 43 -2.49 2.83 1.95
CA ILE A 43 -1.80 2.18 0.83
C ILE A 43 -1.76 3.17 -0.32
N VAL A 44 -0.58 3.40 -0.88
CA VAL A 44 -0.34 4.28 -2.02
C VAL A 44 0.38 3.49 -3.12
N ILE A 45 -0.05 3.67 -4.36
CA ILE A 45 0.55 3.03 -5.54
C ILE A 45 1.18 4.11 -6.40
N TYR A 46 2.44 3.88 -6.76
CA TYR A 46 3.23 4.75 -7.62
C TYR A 46 3.58 4.02 -8.90
N ARG A 47 3.48 4.74 -10.03
CA ARG A 47 3.95 4.31 -11.35
C ARG A 47 4.62 5.51 -12.02
N ASP A 48 5.79 5.32 -12.61
CA ASP A 48 6.56 6.39 -13.26
C ASP A 48 6.76 7.62 -12.36
N ASN A 49 7.05 7.38 -11.07
CA ASN A 49 7.21 8.38 -10.02
C ASN A 49 5.98 9.26 -9.74
N LYS A 50 4.79 8.87 -10.23
CA LYS A 50 3.52 9.55 -9.96
C LYS A 50 2.63 8.67 -9.09
N GLU A 51 1.97 9.28 -8.11
CA GLU A 51 0.91 8.63 -7.34
C GLU A 51 -0.32 8.47 -8.24
N ILE A 52 -0.75 7.23 -8.45
CA ILE A 52 -1.88 6.91 -9.33
C ILE A 52 -3.11 6.42 -8.58
N ALA A 53 -2.92 5.94 -7.34
CA ALA A 53 -3.98 5.41 -6.51
C ALA A 53 -3.61 5.48 -5.03
N ARG A 54 -4.61 5.79 -4.21
CA ARG A 54 -4.52 5.86 -2.74
C ARG A 54 -5.76 5.23 -2.13
N ALA A 55 -5.57 4.47 -1.06
CA ALA A 55 -6.66 3.93 -0.26
C ALA A 55 -6.31 3.98 1.22
N ILE A 56 -7.31 4.28 2.06
CA ILE A 56 -7.15 4.42 3.51
C ILE A 56 -8.05 3.40 4.19
N GLY A 57 -7.49 2.56 5.06
CA GLY A 57 -8.26 1.65 5.90
C GLY A 57 -8.84 0.40 5.20
N ILE A 58 -8.53 0.16 3.91
CA ILE A 58 -9.04 -1.01 3.19
C ILE A 58 -8.45 -2.31 3.75
N THR A 59 -9.28 -3.34 3.95
CA THR A 59 -8.84 -4.61 4.55
C THR A 59 -9.28 -5.85 3.79
N LYS A 60 -10.12 -5.68 2.76
CA LYS A 60 -10.58 -6.78 1.91
C LYS A 60 -9.53 -7.11 0.86
N LYS A 61 -9.36 -8.40 0.57
CA LYS A 61 -8.38 -8.88 -0.41
C LYS A 61 -8.70 -8.32 -1.79
N GLU A 62 -9.97 -8.33 -2.17
CA GLU A 62 -10.44 -7.90 -3.49
C GLU A 62 -10.13 -6.41 -3.72
N GLU A 63 -10.35 -5.57 -2.70
CA GLU A 63 -10.07 -4.13 -2.77
C GLU A 63 -8.57 -3.85 -2.90
N ILE A 64 -7.74 -4.55 -2.11
CA ILE A 64 -6.28 -4.39 -2.16
C ILE A 64 -5.74 -4.85 -3.53
N TYR A 65 -6.21 -5.98 -4.05
CA TYR A 65 -5.79 -6.49 -5.36
C TYR A 65 -6.25 -5.59 -6.51
N SER A 66 -7.48 -5.09 -6.44
CA SER A 66 -7.99 -4.12 -7.40
C SER A 66 -7.16 -2.83 -7.40
N LEU A 67 -6.77 -2.34 -6.21
CA LEU A 67 -5.91 -1.16 -6.08
C LEU A 67 -4.53 -1.37 -6.71
N ILE A 68 -3.88 -2.51 -6.45
CA ILE A 68 -2.57 -2.84 -7.04
C ILE A 68 -2.68 -2.93 -8.57
N LYS A 69 -3.73 -3.59 -9.08
CA LYS A 69 -3.98 -3.73 -10.52
C LYS A 69 -4.21 -2.40 -11.24
N LYS A 70 -4.64 -1.34 -10.56
CA LYS A 70 -4.73 0.00 -11.18
C LYS A 70 -3.36 0.58 -11.56
N GLY A 71 -2.27 0.05 -10.98
CA GLY A 71 -0.91 0.52 -11.25
C GLY A 71 -0.05 -0.32 -12.16
N ILE A 72 -0.56 -1.47 -12.59
CA ILE A 72 0.07 -2.35 -13.57
C ILE A 72 -0.52 -1.99 -14.93
#